data_AF-A0A811SIE4-F1
#
_entry.id   AF-A0A811SIE4-F1
#
_cell.length_a   1.000
_cell.length_b   1.000
_cell.length_c   1.000
_cell.angle_alpha   90.00
_cell.angle_beta   90.00
_cell.angle_gamma   90.00
#
_symmetry.space_group_name_H-M   'P 1'
#
loop_
_entity.id
_entity.type
_entity.pdbx_description
1 polymer ?
#
loop_
_entity_poly.entity_id
_entity_poly.type
_entity_poly.pdbx_seq_one_letter_code
_entity_poly.pdbx_strand_id
1 'polypeptide(L)'
;MAWFSAAVTGILSALVDRAVVASNSTRKYFATAEMDFDPKIYGLAQCTPDLTPGQCRGCLERLLVTTTNEFLISRRPPVNNALLVWCQLRYSVSLVYEGQAMLQLPAPPEPPTQGTLAPPMSESGAGTKRSRAGIISVAVACSILLVLILSAFFLVRHR
;
A
#
# COMPACT_ATOMS: atom_id res chain seq x y z
N MET A 1 15.54 -0.15 7.11
CA MET A 1 14.40 -0.07 6.16
C MET A 1 14.43 -1.20 5.14
N ALA A 2 15.61 -1.56 4.61
CA ALA A 2 15.78 -2.66 3.65
C ALA A 2 15.13 -4.00 4.04
N TRP A 3 15.20 -4.39 5.33
CA TRP A 3 14.58 -5.63 5.80
C TRP A 3 13.05 -5.63 5.67
N PHE A 4 12.38 -4.55 6.05
CA PHE A 4 10.93 -4.41 5.88
C PHE A 4 10.51 -4.38 4.41
N SER A 5 11.25 -3.65 3.56
CA SER A 5 10.95 -3.63 2.12
C SER A 5 11.17 -5.00 1.48
N ALA A 6 12.15 -5.79 1.94
CA ALA A 6 12.35 -7.16 1.50
C ALA A 6 11.17 -8.06 1.92
N ALA A 7 10.70 -7.92 3.17
CA ALA A 7 9.53 -8.64 3.68
C ALA A 7 8.27 -8.33 2.86
N VAL A 8 7.99 -7.04 2.62
CA VAL A 8 6.85 -6.63 1.78
C VAL A 8 7.01 -7.13 0.34
N THR A 9 8.19 -7.03 -0.25
CA THR A 9 8.41 -7.53 -1.62
C THR A 9 8.16 -9.03 -1.70
N GLY A 10 8.61 -9.78 -0.70
CA GLY A 10 8.43 -11.23 -0.62
C GLY A 10 6.98 -11.66 -0.46
N ILE A 11 6.19 -11.00 0.41
CA ILE A 11 4.77 -11.35 0.55
C ILE A 11 3.97 -10.99 -0.71
N LEU A 12 4.27 -9.84 -1.33
CA LEU A 12 3.57 -9.42 -2.54
C LEU A 12 3.90 -10.30 -3.76
N SER A 13 5.15 -10.73 -3.92
CA SER A 13 5.53 -11.65 -5.01
C SER A 13 4.84 -13.01 -4.87
N ALA A 14 4.82 -13.57 -3.66
CA ALA A 14 4.13 -14.82 -3.39
C ALA A 14 2.61 -14.73 -3.68
N LEU A 15 2.01 -13.58 -3.39
CA LEU A 15 0.61 -13.31 -3.72
C LEU A 15 0.36 -13.26 -5.23
N VAL A 16 1.24 -12.63 -6.01
CA VAL A 16 1.15 -12.62 -7.48
C VAL A 16 1.12 -14.05 -8.01
N ASP A 17 2.07 -14.88 -7.61
CA ASP A 17 2.16 -16.27 -8.07
C ASP A 17 0.93 -17.08 -7.67
N ARG A 18 0.49 -16.93 -6.41
CA ARG A 18 -0.64 -17.70 -5.89
C ARG A 18 -1.97 -17.30 -6.53
N ALA A 19 -2.17 -16.02 -6.80
CA ALA A 19 -3.36 -15.52 -7.48
C ALA A 19 -3.46 -16.10 -8.89
N VAL A 20 -2.35 -16.12 -9.65
CA VAL A 20 -2.33 -16.66 -11.02
C VAL A 20 -2.62 -18.17 -11.02
N VAL A 21 -2.07 -18.92 -10.06
CA VAL A 21 -2.36 -20.36 -9.88
C VAL A 21 -3.83 -20.59 -9.49
N ALA A 22 -4.46 -19.66 -8.78
CA ALA A 22 -5.89 -19.72 -8.44
C ALA A 22 -6.83 -19.46 -9.63
N SER A 23 -6.34 -19.42 -10.88
CA SER A 23 -7.13 -19.18 -12.10
C SER A 23 -8.31 -20.15 -12.32
N ASN A 24 -8.21 -21.37 -11.79
CA ASN A 24 -9.26 -22.41 -11.87
C ASN A 24 -9.94 -22.68 -10.52
N SER A 25 -9.68 -21.84 -9.50
CA SER A 25 -10.31 -21.98 -8.18
C SER A 25 -11.69 -21.32 -8.13
N THR A 26 -12.51 -21.69 -7.15
CA THR A 26 -13.81 -21.05 -6.89
C THR A 26 -13.68 -19.54 -6.66
N ARG A 27 -12.60 -19.11 -6.00
CA ARG A 27 -12.17 -17.71 -5.92
C ARG A 27 -11.07 -17.45 -6.95
N LYS A 28 -11.47 -17.27 -8.20
CA LYS A 28 -10.55 -17.03 -9.33
C LYS A 28 -9.68 -15.80 -9.07
N TYR A 29 -8.38 -15.95 -9.32
CA TYR A 29 -7.37 -14.88 -9.18
C TYR A 29 -7.36 -14.15 -7.84
N PHE A 30 -7.68 -14.86 -6.75
CA PHE A 30 -7.65 -14.30 -5.41
C PHE A 30 -6.61 -15.03 -4.56
N ALA A 31 -5.84 -14.27 -3.79
CA ALA A 31 -4.89 -14.82 -2.83
C ALA A 31 -4.79 -13.92 -1.60
N THR A 32 -4.64 -14.55 -0.43
CA THR A 32 -4.31 -13.88 0.83
C THR A 32 -3.09 -14.52 1.45
N ALA A 33 -2.29 -13.72 2.14
CA ALA A 33 -1.08 -14.17 2.79
C ALA A 33 -0.91 -13.45 4.13
N GLU A 34 -0.24 -14.12 5.06
CA GLU A 34 0.37 -13.46 6.20
C GLU A 34 1.84 -13.87 6.30
N MET A 35 2.65 -12.96 6.83
CA MET A 35 4.07 -13.15 7.06
C MET A 35 4.36 -12.92 8.53
N ASP A 36 5.15 -13.82 9.10
CA ASP A 36 5.53 -13.80 10.51
C ASP A 36 6.62 -12.75 10.81
N PHE A 37 6.26 -11.50 10.59
CA PHE A 37 7.05 -10.30 10.84
C PHE A 37 6.55 -9.60 12.12
N ASP A 38 7.32 -8.68 12.69
CA ASP A 38 6.89 -7.86 13.83
C ASP A 38 6.82 -6.35 13.46
N PRO A 39 5.62 -5.75 13.35
CA PRO A 39 4.29 -6.38 13.43
C PRO A 39 3.98 -7.26 12.21
N LYS A 40 3.05 -8.23 12.35
CA LYS A 40 2.66 -9.15 11.26
C LYS A 40 2.27 -8.37 10.01
N ILE A 41 2.72 -8.87 8.86
CA ILE A 41 2.39 -8.30 7.56
C ILE A 41 1.32 -9.17 6.91
N TYR A 42 0.20 -8.57 6.56
CA TYR A 42 -0.88 -9.20 5.83
C TYR A 42 -0.86 -8.72 4.39
N GLY A 43 -1.22 -9.58 3.45
CA GLY A 43 -1.36 -9.18 2.06
C GLY A 43 -2.50 -9.86 1.32
N LEU A 44 -2.94 -9.19 0.25
CA LEU A 44 -4.03 -9.59 -0.62
C LEU A 44 -3.70 -9.25 -2.07
N ALA A 45 -3.99 -10.19 -2.96
CA ALA A 45 -4.00 -9.97 -4.40
C ALA A 45 -5.34 -10.39 -5.00
N GLN A 46 -5.85 -9.58 -5.92
CA GLN A 46 -7.08 -9.88 -6.65
C GLN A 46 -6.96 -9.38 -8.10
N CYS A 47 -7.41 -10.18 -9.06
CA CYS A 47 -7.69 -9.73 -10.43
C CYS A 47 -9.18 -9.91 -10.73
N THR A 48 -9.67 -9.19 -11.73
CA THR A 48 -11.00 -9.45 -12.27
C THR A 48 -11.02 -10.80 -13.02
N PRO A 49 -12.13 -11.56 -12.96
CA PRO A 49 -12.19 -12.93 -13.47
C PRO A 49 -12.16 -13.04 -15.01
N ASP A 50 -12.40 -11.94 -15.72
CA ASP A 50 -12.38 -11.83 -17.19
C ASP A 50 -10.96 -11.85 -17.78
N LEU A 51 -9.93 -11.61 -16.97
CA LEU A 51 -8.55 -11.65 -17.43
C LEU A 51 -8.07 -13.08 -17.76
N THR A 52 -7.16 -13.18 -18.71
CA THR A 52 -6.30 -14.37 -18.87
C THR A 52 -5.25 -14.45 -17.75
N PRO A 53 -4.66 -15.63 -17.48
CA PRO A 53 -3.64 -15.76 -16.44
C PRO A 53 -2.44 -14.82 -16.66
N GLY A 54 -2.02 -14.63 -17.91
CA GLY A 54 -0.94 -13.71 -18.27
C GLY A 54 -1.30 -12.24 -18.05
N GLN A 55 -2.54 -11.84 -18.35
CA GLN A 55 -3.01 -10.48 -18.08
C GLN A 55 -3.11 -10.20 -16.58
N CYS A 56 -3.60 -11.16 -15.79
CA CYS A 56 -3.62 -11.02 -14.33
C CYS A 56 -2.20 -10.88 -13.76
N ARG A 57 -1.28 -11.76 -14.17
CA ARG A 57 0.14 -11.68 -13.79
C ARG A 57 0.73 -10.31 -14.10
N GLY A 58 0.63 -9.87 -15.36
CA GLY A 58 1.20 -8.59 -15.77
C GLY A 58 0.57 -7.38 -15.08
N CYS A 59 -0.71 -7.46 -14.70
CA CYS A 59 -1.36 -6.39 -13.93
C CYS A 59 -0.79 -6.31 -12.50
N LEU A 60 -0.72 -7.44 -11.81
CA LEU A 60 -0.19 -7.51 -10.44
C LEU A 60 1.30 -7.19 -10.39
N GLU A 61 2.11 -7.62 -11.36
CA GLU A 61 3.55 -7.30 -11.44
C GLU A 61 3.78 -5.79 -11.64
N ARG A 62 2.94 -5.10 -12.42
CA ARG A 62 3.00 -3.64 -12.52
C ARG A 62 2.75 -2.98 -11.16
N LEU A 63 1.73 -3.43 -10.43
CA LEU A 63 1.46 -2.94 -9.07
C LEU A 63 2.59 -3.24 -8.09
N LEU A 64 3.23 -4.42 -8.22
CA LEU A 64 4.39 -4.80 -7.42
C LEU A 64 5.53 -3.82 -7.67
N VAL A 65 5.91 -3.58 -8.92
CA VAL A 65 6.99 -2.63 -9.28
C VAL A 65 6.70 -1.23 -8.77
N THR A 66 5.47 -0.73 -8.96
CA THR A 66 5.06 0.57 -8.42
C THR A 66 5.19 0.61 -6.90
N THR A 67 4.71 -0.42 -6.20
CA THR A 67 4.80 -0.50 -4.74
C THR A 67 6.26 -0.56 -4.27
N THR A 68 7.12 -1.33 -4.95
CA THR A 68 8.53 -1.46 -4.55
C THR A 68 9.31 -0.17 -4.78
N ASN A 69 9.00 0.57 -5.84
CA ASN A 69 9.62 1.86 -6.12
C ASN A 69 9.26 2.92 -5.07
N GLU A 70 8.04 2.88 -4.51
CA GLU A 70 7.65 3.77 -3.42
C GLU A 70 8.52 3.60 -2.16
N PHE A 71 9.09 2.41 -1.91
CA PHE A 71 10.04 2.23 -0.80
C PHE A 71 11.37 2.95 -1.00
N LEU A 72 11.73 3.28 -2.25
CA LEU A 72 12.93 4.08 -2.55
C LEU A 72 12.69 5.57 -2.24
N ILE A 73 11.43 6.01 -2.25
CA ILE A 73 11.03 7.42 -2.13
C ILE A 73 10.52 7.73 -0.73
N SER A 74 9.71 6.83 -0.15
CA SER A 74 8.99 7.02 1.12
C SER A 74 9.49 6.07 2.21
N ARG A 75 9.74 6.60 3.42
CA ARG A 75 10.12 5.77 4.58
C ARG A 75 8.90 5.02 5.12
N ARG A 76 8.81 3.72 4.82
CA ARG A 76 7.89 2.73 5.40
C ARG A 76 6.41 3.19 5.47
N PRO A 77 5.63 3.11 4.38
CA PRO A 77 4.20 3.22 4.49
C PRO A 77 3.68 2.09 5.39
N PRO A 78 2.81 2.35 6.38
CA PRO A 78 2.19 1.30 7.20
C PRO A 78 1.21 0.43 6.38
N VAL A 79 0.73 0.95 5.24
CA VAL A 79 -0.22 0.30 4.34
C VAL A 79 0.11 0.72 2.90
N ASN A 80 0.01 -0.18 1.94
CA ASN A 80 -0.23 0.19 0.54
C ASN A 80 -1.62 -0.27 0.11
N ASN A 81 -2.23 0.43 -0.84
CA ASN A 81 -3.40 -0.07 -1.54
C ASN A 81 -3.22 0.25 -3.02
N ALA A 82 -2.35 -0.54 -3.67
CA ALA A 82 -2.04 -0.33 -5.07
C ALA A 82 -3.18 -0.94 -5.91
N LEU A 83 -3.81 -0.10 -6.73
CA LEU A 83 -5.02 -0.46 -7.47
C LEU A 83 -4.90 -0.01 -8.93
N LEU A 84 -5.18 -0.95 -9.83
CA LEU A 84 -5.52 -0.67 -11.22
C LEU A 84 -6.98 -1.09 -11.45
N VAL A 85 -7.56 -0.69 -12.59
CA VAL A 85 -8.94 -1.04 -12.99
C VAL A 85 -9.22 -2.55 -12.89
N TRP A 86 -8.21 -3.39 -13.16
CA TRP A 86 -8.37 -4.84 -13.31
C TRP A 86 -7.70 -5.67 -12.21
N CYS A 87 -6.91 -5.07 -11.33
CA CYS A 87 -6.22 -5.78 -10.27
C CYS A 87 -5.92 -4.91 -9.05
N GLN A 88 -5.82 -5.56 -7.90
CA GLN A 88 -5.48 -4.97 -6.62
C GLN A 88 -4.33 -5.76 -5.99
N LEU A 89 -3.37 -5.03 -5.44
CA LEU A 89 -2.26 -5.59 -4.68
C LEU A 89 -2.05 -4.76 -3.42
N ARG A 90 -2.22 -5.39 -2.26
CA ARG A 90 -2.25 -4.73 -0.96
C ARG A 90 -1.44 -5.50 0.07
N TYR A 91 -0.71 -4.77 0.90
CA TYR A 91 -0.09 -5.16 2.16
C TYR A 91 -0.54 -4.19 3.26
N SER A 92 -0.52 -4.68 4.49
CA SER A 92 -0.89 -3.92 5.67
C SER A 92 -0.28 -4.57 6.90
N VAL A 93 0.05 -3.77 7.92
CA VAL A 93 0.42 -4.26 9.26
C VAL A 93 -0.80 -4.52 10.16
N SER A 94 -1.98 -4.67 9.55
CA SER A 94 -3.26 -5.01 10.17
C SER A 94 -4.06 -5.87 9.21
N LEU A 95 -4.89 -6.77 9.71
CA LEU A 95 -5.63 -7.74 8.90
C LEU A 95 -6.48 -7.05 7.82
N VAL A 96 -6.42 -7.53 6.56
CA VAL A 96 -7.10 -6.94 5.39
C VAL A 96 -8.11 -7.85 4.72
N TYR A 97 -8.35 -9.03 5.30
CA TYR A 97 -9.27 -10.05 4.80
C TYR A 97 -9.91 -10.80 5.97
N GLU A 98 -11.03 -11.48 5.71
CA GLU A 98 -11.68 -12.32 6.72
C GLU A 98 -11.20 -13.76 6.63
N GLY A 99 -11.10 -14.42 7.78
CA GLY A 99 -10.69 -15.83 7.89
C GLY A 99 -9.17 -16.02 7.87
N GLN A 100 -8.75 -17.24 7.53
CA GLN A 100 -7.33 -17.63 7.53
C GLN A 100 -6.65 -17.26 6.20
N ALA A 101 -5.36 -16.91 6.29
CA ALA A 101 -4.52 -16.68 5.13
C ALA A 101 -4.39 -17.95 4.28
N MET A 102 -4.41 -17.81 2.95
CA MET A 102 -4.12 -18.93 2.04
C MET A 102 -2.63 -19.30 2.03
N LEU A 103 -1.76 -18.36 2.38
CA LEU A 103 -0.32 -18.53 2.49
C LEU A 103 0.19 -18.05 3.85
N GLN A 104 1.12 -18.82 4.40
CA GLN A 104 1.85 -18.53 5.63
C GLN A 104 3.33 -18.43 5.28
N LEU A 105 3.92 -17.25 5.44
CA LEU A 105 5.32 -17.00 5.06
C LEU A 105 6.19 -16.73 6.29
N PRO A 106 7.42 -17.28 6.34
CA PRO A 106 8.40 -16.85 7.33
C PRO A 106 8.87 -15.42 7.02
N ALA A 107 9.27 -14.68 8.06
CA ALA A 107 10.00 -13.43 7.84
C ALA A 107 11.33 -13.71 7.12
N PRO A 108 11.81 -12.77 6.28
CA PRO A 108 13.13 -12.85 5.70
C PRO A 108 14.21 -12.80 6.82
N PRO A 109 15.40 -13.39 6.60
CA PRO A 109 16.48 -13.34 7.58
C PRO A 109 16.76 -11.91 8.06
N GLU A 110 16.84 -11.74 9.37
CA GLU A 110 17.17 -10.44 9.95
C GLU A 110 18.57 -9.98 9.52
N PRO A 111 18.77 -8.67 9.28
CA PRO A 111 20.10 -8.14 9.07
C PRO A 111 20.95 -8.36 10.33
N PRO A 112 22.27 -8.59 10.19
CA PRO A 112 23.14 -8.81 11.34
C PRO A 112 23.05 -7.66 12.34
N THR A 113 22.73 -8.00 13.59
CA THR A 113 22.56 -7.07 14.70
C THR A 113 23.94 -6.53 15.11
N GLN A 114 24.23 -5.23 14.91
CA GLN A 114 25.29 -4.57 15.66
C GLN A 114 24.81 -4.40 17.11
N GLY A 115 25.64 -4.85 18.05
CA GLY A 115 25.27 -5.15 19.43
C GLY A 115 24.45 -4.11 20.18
N THR A 116 23.50 -4.64 20.94
CA THR A 116 22.72 -3.99 22.00
C THR A 116 23.63 -3.28 23.01
N LEU A 117 23.52 -1.96 23.12
CA LEU A 117 23.78 -1.22 24.36
C LEU A 117 22.49 -0.49 24.72
N ALA A 118 21.97 -0.79 25.91
CA ALA A 118 20.77 -0.19 26.48
C ALA A 118 20.89 1.35 26.53
N PRO A 119 19.83 2.12 26.28
CA PRO A 119 19.83 3.54 26.60
C PRO A 119 19.59 3.73 28.12
N PRO A 120 20.36 4.59 28.81
CA PRO A 120 20.00 5.03 30.14
C PRO A 120 18.79 5.97 30.04
N MET A 121 17.88 5.80 30.99
CA MET A 121 16.83 6.74 31.34
C MET A 121 17.48 8.01 31.90
N SER A 122 17.15 9.19 31.34
CA SER A 122 17.12 10.44 32.10
C SER A 122 16.37 11.57 31.39
N GLU A 123 15.97 12.52 32.22
CA GLU A 123 14.84 13.43 32.17
C GLU A 123 14.90 14.67 31.25
N SER A 124 13.68 15.19 31.00
CA SER A 124 13.24 16.59 31.03
C SER A 124 13.99 17.66 30.23
N GLY A 125 13.30 18.19 29.22
CA GLY A 125 13.56 19.50 28.62
C GLY A 125 12.24 20.14 28.17
N ALA A 126 11.82 21.18 28.87
CA ALA A 126 10.59 21.93 28.68
C ALA A 126 10.63 22.90 27.48
N GLY A 127 9.44 23.16 26.91
CA GLY A 127 9.08 24.37 26.14
C GLY A 127 9.51 24.35 24.66
N THR A 128 8.61 24.46 23.69
CA THR A 128 7.87 25.72 23.42
C THR A 128 6.72 25.45 22.44
N LYS A 129 5.54 26.00 22.75
CA LYS A 129 4.36 26.01 21.88
C LYS A 129 4.68 26.81 20.60
N ARG A 130 4.45 26.23 19.41
CA ARG A 130 4.39 26.98 18.15
C ARG A 130 2.99 26.86 17.54
N SER A 131 2.43 28.02 17.24
CA SER A 131 1.05 28.28 16.85
C SER A 131 0.66 27.66 15.50
N ARG A 132 -0.62 27.25 15.40
CA ARG A 132 -1.34 27.11 14.13
C ARG A 132 -1.67 28.52 13.64
N ALA A 133 -1.07 28.93 12.53
CA ALA A 133 -1.44 30.14 11.80
C ALA A 133 -1.93 29.75 10.39
N GLY A 134 -3.22 30.01 10.17
CA GLY A 134 -3.97 30.07 8.91
C GLY A 134 -3.42 29.43 7.63
N ILE A 135 -4.02 28.30 7.24
CA ILE A 135 -4.16 27.89 5.82
C ILE A 135 -5.64 27.57 5.58
N ILE A 136 -6.48 28.60 5.57
CA ILE A 136 -7.88 28.51 5.14
C ILE A 136 -8.19 29.82 4.40
N SER A 137 -7.73 29.95 3.16
CA SER A 137 -8.21 31.00 2.25
C SER A 137 -7.92 30.70 0.78
N VAL A 138 -6.78 30.04 0.48
CA VAL A 138 -6.39 29.72 -0.91
C VAL A 138 -7.28 28.63 -1.51
N ALA A 139 -7.60 27.57 -0.77
CA ALA A 139 -8.42 26.47 -1.27
C ALA A 139 -9.84 26.93 -1.64
N VAL A 140 -10.47 27.77 -0.81
CA VAL A 140 -11.84 28.27 -1.03
C VAL A 140 -11.88 29.19 -2.26
N ALA A 141 -10.90 30.08 -2.41
CA ALA A 141 -10.80 30.95 -3.58
C ALA A 141 -10.60 30.15 -4.88
N CYS A 142 -9.74 29.14 -4.88
CA CYS A 142 -9.55 28.25 -6.03
C CYS A 142 -10.82 27.46 -6.38
N SER A 143 -11.55 26.95 -5.37
CA SER A 143 -12.81 26.23 -5.59
C SER A 143 -13.87 27.11 -6.24
N ILE A 144 -14.03 28.36 -5.79
CA ILE A 144 -15.02 29.29 -6.37
C ILE A 144 -14.66 29.62 -7.83
N LEU A 145 -13.39 29.90 -8.12
CA LEU A 145 -12.92 30.17 -9.49
C LEU A 145 -13.17 28.99 -10.43
N LEU A 146 -12.90 27.75 -9.99
CA LEU A 146 -13.13 26.55 -10.80
C LEU A 146 -14.62 26.35 -11.12
N VAL A 147 -15.52 26.55 -10.15
CA VAL A 147 -16.96 26.40 -10.36
C VAL A 147 -17.49 27.44 -11.37
N LEU A 148 -17.02 28.69 -11.29
CA LEU A 148 -17.40 29.73 -12.25
C LEU A 148 -16.97 29.38 -13.67
N ILE A 149 -15.73 28.92 -13.86
CA ILE A 149 -15.22 28.52 -15.18
C ILE A 149 -16.04 27.36 -15.76
N LEU A 150 -16.33 26.33 -14.96
CA LEU A 150 -17.13 25.19 -15.41
C LEU A 150 -18.54 25.62 -15.79
N SER A 151 -19.20 26.44 -14.95
CA SER A 151 -20.56 26.92 -15.22
C SER A 151 -20.65 27.73 -16.52
N ALA A 152 -19.68 28.61 -16.79
CA ALA A 152 -19.63 29.38 -18.03
C ALA A 152 -19.41 28.48 -19.24
N PHE A 153 -18.51 27.49 -19.14
CA PHE A 153 -18.28 26.52 -20.21
C PHE A 153 -19.54 25.72 -20.54
N PHE A 154 -20.26 25.24 -19.52
CA PHE A 154 -21.53 24.53 -19.72
C PHE A 154 -22.61 25.41 -20.36
N LEU A 155 -22.73 26.68 -19.95
CA LEU A 155 -23.71 27.61 -20.52
C LEU A 155 -23.40 28.00 -21.97
N VAL A 156 -22.13 28.16 -22.33
CA VAL A 156 -21.71 28.42 -23.72
C VAL A 156 -21.91 27.19 -24.60
N ARG A 157 -21.72 25.98 -24.05
CA ARG A 157 -21.91 24.74 -24.79
C ARG A 157 -23.39 24.35 -24.97
N HIS A 158 -24.27 24.85 -24.09
CA HIS A 158 -25.70 24.57 -24.11
C HIS A 158 -26.53 25.69 -24.76
N ARG A 159 -25.91 26.83 -25.08
CA ARG A 159 -26.47 27.84 -25.98
C ARG A 159 -26.07 27.56 -27.41
#